data_AF-A0A438EZF1-F1
#
_entry.id   AF-A0A438EZF1-F1
#
_cell.length_a   1.000
_cell.length_b   1.000
_cell.length_c   1.000
_cell.angle_alpha   90.00
_cell.angle_beta   90.00
_cell.angle_gamma   90.00
#
_symmetry.space_group_name_H-M   'P 1'
#
loop_
_entity.id
_entity.type
_entity.pdbx_description
1 polymer ?
#
loop_
_entity_poly.entity_id
_entity_poly.type
_entity_poly.pdbx_seq_one_letter_code
_entity_poly.pdbx_strand_id
1 'polypeptide(L)'
;MAKGLCELLWLKRLLDEIGFAPTSEMNLFCDNKAAIDISHNLVQHDRTKHVEVDRHFIKYNLETNTIWFPFVKSEDQLADILTKVVSSKDFHDSLIKLRMKDPYAST
;
A
#
# COMPACT_ATOMS: atom_id res chain seq x y z
N MET A 1 -2.14 5.48 5.77
CA MET A 1 -2.77 4.17 5.44
C MET A 1 -4.14 4.36 4.77
N ALA A 2 -5.08 5.09 5.36
CA ALA A 2 -6.41 5.33 4.77
C ALA A 2 -6.38 5.90 3.33
N LYS A 3 -5.50 6.87 3.05
CA LYS A 3 -5.32 7.40 1.69
C LYS A 3 -4.84 6.33 0.69
N GLY A 4 -3.82 5.55 1.05
CA GLY A 4 -3.33 4.46 0.20
C GLY A 4 -4.38 3.37 -0.03
N LEU A 5 -5.22 3.09 0.96
CA LEU A 5 -6.38 2.22 0.81
C LEU A 5 -7.42 2.82 -0.17
N CYS A 6 -7.70 4.11 -0.09
CA CYS A 6 -8.61 4.79 -1.01
C CYS A 6 -8.12 4.69 -2.47
N GLU A 7 -6.84 4.95 -2.70
CA GLU A 7 -6.20 4.82 -4.02
C GLU A 7 -6.24 3.36 -4.51
N LEU A 8 -6.02 2.37 -3.62
CA LEU A 8 -6.10 0.95 -3.95
C LEU A 8 -7.53 0.52 -4.32
N LEU A 9 -8.55 0.99 -3.61
CA LEU A 9 -9.95 0.71 -3.95
C LEU A 9 -10.35 1.36 -5.27
N TRP A 10 -9.82 2.55 -5.57
CA TRP A 10 -10.02 3.18 -6.87
C TRP A 10 -9.40 2.34 -7.99
N LEU A 11 -8.17 1.85 -7.79
CA LEU A 11 -7.52 0.92 -8.74
C LEU A 11 -8.31 -0.38 -8.89
N LYS A 12 -8.86 -0.94 -7.80
CA LYS A 12 -9.73 -2.13 -7.85
C LYS A 12 -10.91 -1.92 -8.78
N ARG A 13 -11.60 -0.78 -8.65
CA ARG A 13 -12.75 -0.41 -9.49
C ARG A 13 -12.34 -0.21 -10.94
N LEU A 14 -11.24 0.50 -11.18
CA LEU A 14 -10.72 0.69 -12.52
C LEU A 14 -10.42 -0.64 -13.20
N LEU A 15 -9.75 -1.57 -12.50
CA LEU A 15 -9.45 -2.91 -13.00
C LEU A 15 -10.71 -3.71 -13.31
N ASP A 16 -11.74 -3.61 -12.47
CA ASP A 16 -13.05 -4.23 -12.70
C ASP A 16 -13.72 -3.72 -13.98
N GLU A 17 -13.74 -2.39 -14.17
CA GLU A 17 -14.32 -1.75 -15.36
C GLU A 17 -13.64 -2.15 -16.68
N ILE A 18 -12.32 -2.39 -16.66
CA ILE A 18 -11.58 -2.85 -17.83
C ILE A 18 -11.56 -4.38 -18.01
N GLY A 19 -12.30 -5.12 -17.17
CA GLY A 19 -12.45 -6.58 -17.27
C GLY A 19 -11.38 -7.41 -16.57
N PHE A 20 -10.57 -6.80 -15.71
CA PHE A 20 -9.51 -7.44 -14.91
C PHE A 20 -9.84 -7.42 -13.40
N ALA A 21 -11.10 -7.70 -13.06
CA ALA A 21 -11.60 -7.72 -11.69
C ALA A 21 -10.70 -8.57 -10.76
N PRO A 22 -10.14 -8.00 -9.68
CA PRO A 22 -9.34 -8.77 -8.73
C PRO A 22 -10.19 -9.84 -8.04
N THR A 23 -9.75 -11.10 -8.11
CA THR A 23 -10.47 -12.25 -7.54
C THR A 23 -10.13 -12.51 -6.08
N SER A 24 -9.07 -11.88 -5.56
CA SER A 24 -8.59 -12.02 -4.19
C SER A 24 -8.51 -10.67 -3.50
N GLU A 25 -8.28 -10.71 -2.19
CA GLU A 25 -7.94 -9.54 -1.39
C GLU A 25 -6.71 -8.84 -1.99
N MET A 26 -6.67 -7.50 -1.92
CA MET A 26 -5.55 -6.72 -2.43
C MET A 26 -4.55 -6.41 -1.32
N ASN A 27 -3.27 -6.65 -1.60
CA ASN A 27 -2.19 -6.38 -0.65
C ASN A 27 -1.78 -4.91 -0.70
N LEU A 28 -1.82 -4.23 0.44
CA LEU A 28 -1.17 -2.92 0.64
C LEU A 28 0.04 -3.09 1.57
N PHE A 29 1.23 -3.21 0.97
CA PHE A 29 2.46 -3.43 1.72
C PHE A 29 2.85 -2.22 2.58
N CYS A 30 3.20 -2.47 3.84
CA CYS A 30 3.62 -1.42 4.78
C CYS A 30 4.86 -1.86 5.57
N ASP A 31 5.81 -0.95 5.77
CA ASP A 31 7.03 -1.18 6.54
C ASP A 31 6.93 -0.68 7.99
N ASN A 32 5.85 0.01 8.33
CA ASN A 32 5.58 0.45 9.68
C ASN A 32 4.70 -0.58 10.42
N LYS A 33 5.34 -1.47 11.19
CA LYS A 33 4.63 -2.45 12.03
C LYS A 33 3.61 -1.82 12.96
N ALA A 34 3.93 -0.67 13.57
CA ALA A 34 2.99 0.01 14.45
C ALA A 34 1.74 0.46 13.69
N ALA A 35 1.86 0.92 12.45
CA ALA A 35 0.70 1.28 11.63
C ALA A 35 -0.17 0.05 11.28
N ILE A 36 0.47 -1.09 10.99
CA ILE A 36 -0.23 -2.37 10.76
C ILE A 36 -0.94 -2.81 12.05
N ASP A 37 -0.24 -2.85 13.17
CA ASP A 37 -0.79 -3.26 14.46
C ASP A 37 -1.95 -2.36 14.89
N ILE A 38 -1.82 -1.04 14.71
CA ILE A 38 -2.90 -0.08 14.98
C ILE A 38 -4.10 -0.40 14.09
N SER A 39 -3.90 -0.69 12.80
CA SER A 39 -5.01 -1.01 11.89
C SER A 39 -5.81 -2.25 12.29
N HIS A 40 -5.17 -3.23 12.97
CA HIS A 40 -5.81 -4.44 13.47
C HIS A 40 -6.35 -4.29 14.91
N ASN A 41 -5.60 -3.62 15.79
CA ASN A 41 -5.90 -3.48 17.22
C ASN A 41 -6.34 -2.06 17.56
N LEU A 42 -7.55 -1.77 17.12
CA LEU A 42 -8.14 -0.44 17.12
C LEU A 42 -8.63 0.06 18.49
N VAL A 43 -8.19 -0.54 19.61
CA VAL A 43 -8.56 -0.14 21.00
C VAL A 43 -7.68 1.03 21.46
N GLN A 44 -7.64 2.11 20.68
CA GLN A 44 -7.13 3.40 21.13
C GLN A 44 -8.29 4.39 21.17
N HIS A 45 -8.54 4.96 22.35
CA HIS A 45 -9.59 5.92 22.63
C HIS A 45 -9.26 7.33 22.10
N ASP A 46 -8.83 7.44 20.84
CA ASP A 46 -8.49 8.75 20.29
C ASP A 46 -9.77 9.48 19.83
N ARG A 47 -10.02 10.66 20.39
CA ARG A 47 -11.31 11.40 20.30
C ARG A 47 -11.41 12.35 19.10
N THR A 48 -10.51 12.26 18.12
CA THR A 48 -10.55 13.12 16.92
C THR A 48 -11.35 12.44 15.81
N LYS A 49 -12.46 13.06 15.39
CA LYS A 49 -13.42 12.51 14.40
C LYS A 49 -12.78 11.99 13.10
N HIS A 50 -11.77 12.69 12.56
CA HIS A 50 -11.10 12.27 11.32
C HIS A 50 -10.36 10.93 11.48
N VAL A 51 -9.68 10.76 12.61
CA VAL A 51 -8.97 9.51 12.94
C VAL A 51 -9.96 8.37 13.11
N GLU A 52 -11.12 8.64 13.71
CA GLU A 52 -12.17 7.65 13.90
C GLU A 52 -12.80 7.19 12.57
N VAL A 53 -13.03 8.10 11.61
CA VAL A 53 -13.58 7.74 10.29
C VAL A 53 -12.60 6.89 9.51
N ASP A 54 -11.33 7.31 9.42
CA ASP A 54 -10.27 6.55 8.75
C ASP A 54 -10.10 5.14 9.34
N ARG A 55 -10.20 5.04 10.66
CA ARG A 55 -10.17 3.79 11.42
C ARG A 55 -11.31 2.85 11.03
N HIS A 56 -12.55 3.32 11.07
CA HIS A 56 -13.70 2.49 10.70
C HIS A 56 -13.62 2.06 9.24
N PHE A 57 -13.17 2.95 8.37
CA PHE A 57 -12.97 2.66 6.95
C PHE A 57 -11.93 1.56 6.73
N ILE A 58 -10.76 1.65 7.38
CA ILE A 58 -9.72 0.62 7.28
C ILE A 58 -10.23 -0.72 7.84
N LYS A 59 -10.85 -0.70 9.03
CA LYS A 59 -11.39 -1.90 9.67
C LYS A 59 -12.40 -2.63 8.78
N TYR A 60 -13.35 -1.89 8.22
CA TYR A 60 -14.37 -2.46 7.34
C TYR A 60 -13.76 -3.19 6.14
N ASN A 61 -12.74 -2.61 5.51
CA ASN A 61 -12.10 -3.24 4.35
C ASN A 61 -11.23 -4.46 4.72
N LEU A 62 -10.67 -4.49 5.94
CA LEU A 62 -10.01 -5.69 6.48
C LEU A 62 -11.02 -6.80 6.78
N GLU A 63 -12.12 -6.49 7.47
CA GLU A 63 -13.14 -7.48 7.86
C GLU A 63 -13.92 -8.04 6.67
N THR A 64 -14.07 -7.25 5.60
CA THR A 64 -14.69 -7.70 4.34
C THR A 64 -13.71 -8.43 3.42
N ASN A 65 -12.48 -8.70 3.87
CA ASN A 65 -11.46 -9.36 3.05
C ASN A 65 -11.22 -8.61 1.73
N THR A 66 -11.40 -7.28 1.73
CA THR A 66 -11.16 -6.47 0.54
C THR A 66 -9.68 -6.19 0.38
N ILE A 67 -8.97 -6.01 1.51
CA ILE A 67 -7.55 -5.70 1.56
C ILE A 67 -6.84 -6.45 2.68
N TRP A 68 -5.52 -6.60 2.52
CA TRP A 68 -4.60 -7.13 3.52
C TRP A 68 -3.38 -6.21 3.67
N PHE A 69 -2.82 -6.09 4.88
CA PHE A 69 -1.62 -5.29 5.17
C PHE A 69 -0.40 -6.17 5.47
N PRO A 70 0.23 -6.77 4.46
CA PRO A 70 1.47 -7.50 4.67
C PRO A 70 2.60 -6.55 5.08
N PHE A 71 3.38 -6.97 6.08
CA PHE A 71 4.62 -6.30 6.43
C PHE A 71 5.67 -6.50 5.34
N VAL A 72 6.34 -5.42 4.96
CA VAL A 72 7.55 -5.44 4.12
C VAL A 72 8.68 -4.76 4.88
N LYS A 73 9.91 -5.22 4.73
CA LYS A 73 11.05 -4.49 5.32
C LYS A 73 11.23 -3.16 4.58
N SER A 74 11.72 -2.12 5.26
CA SER A 74 11.95 -0.82 4.62
C SER A 74 12.90 -0.90 3.42
N GLU A 75 13.92 -1.78 3.46
CA GLU A 75 14.83 -2.05 2.33
C GLU A 75 14.15 -2.65 1.08
N ASP A 76 12.96 -3.22 1.27
CA ASP A 76 12.14 -3.83 0.22
C ASP A 76 10.88 -3.01 -0.10
N GLN A 77 10.66 -1.89 0.59
CA GLN A 77 9.53 -1.01 0.34
C GLN A 77 9.78 -0.16 -0.91
N LEU A 78 9.35 -0.65 -2.07
CA LEU A 78 9.57 0.03 -3.35
C LEU A 78 8.97 1.44 -3.42
N ALA A 79 7.94 1.74 -2.63
CA ALA A 79 7.35 3.07 -2.56
C ALA A 79 8.31 4.13 -1.97
N ASP A 80 9.36 3.71 -1.25
CA ASP A 80 10.30 4.64 -0.64
C ASP A 80 11.06 5.47 -1.68
N ILE A 81 11.31 4.95 -2.87
CA ILE A 81 11.98 5.72 -3.94
C ILE A 81 11.15 6.93 -4.41
N LEU A 82 9.83 6.90 -4.20
CA LEU A 82 8.91 7.96 -4.60
C LEU A 82 8.67 8.98 -3.49
N THR A 83 9.06 8.67 -2.25
CA THR A 83 8.69 9.47 -1.06
C THR A 83 9.89 9.91 -0.21
N LYS A 84 11.06 9.28 -0.38
CA LYS A 84 12.28 9.54 0.38
C LYS A 84 13.44 9.83 -0.56
N VAL A 85 14.44 10.53 -0.03
CA VAL A 85 15.77 10.60 -0.66
C VAL A 85 16.49 9.30 -0.37
N VAL A 86 16.67 8.48 -1.40
CA VAL A 86 17.36 7.18 -1.33
C VAL A 86 18.75 7.29 -1.94
N SER A 87 19.66 6.38 -1.56
CA SER A 87 20.98 6.34 -2.18
C SER A 87 20.87 5.94 -3.66
N SER A 88 21.88 6.30 -4.46
CA SER A 88 21.91 5.89 -5.89
C SER A 88 21.82 4.36 -6.02
N LYS A 89 22.45 3.61 -5.11
CA LYS A 89 22.38 2.14 -5.10
C LYS A 89 20.95 1.64 -4.88
N ASP A 90 20.28 2.10 -3.83
CA ASP A 90 18.93 1.65 -3.47
C ASP A 90 17.91 2.04 -4.55
N PHE A 91 18.12 3.18 -5.22
CA PHE A 91 17.34 3.61 -6.37
C PHE A 91 17.45 2.62 -7.53
N HIS A 92 18.68 2.26 -7.95
CA HIS A 92 18.90 1.31 -9.04
C HIS A 92 18.39 -0.10 -8.71
N ASP A 93 18.62 -0.57 -7.47
CA ASP A 93 18.10 -1.85 -7.00
C ASP A 93 16.56 -1.89 -7.06
N SER A 94 15.90 -0.77 -6.72
CA SER A 94 14.44 -0.64 -6.81
C SER A 94 13.92 -0.60 -8.25
N LEU A 95 14.62 0.07 -9.17
CA LEU A 95 14.26 0.07 -10.60
C LEU A 95 14.31 -1.35 -11.19
N ILE A 96 15.31 -2.14 -10.81
CA ILE A 96 15.44 -3.55 -11.21
C ILE A 96 14.25 -4.35 -10.66
N LYS A 97 13.91 -4.19 -9.37
CA LYS A 97 12.74 -4.85 -8.75
C LYS A 97 11.42 -4.46 -9.43
N LEU A 98 11.27 -3.21 -9.85
CA LEU A 98 10.11 -2.70 -10.61
C LEU A 98 10.09 -3.15 -12.08
N ARG A 99 11.15 -3.82 -12.55
CA ARG A 99 11.37 -4.18 -13.97
C ARG A 99 11.30 -2.96 -14.89
N MET A 100 11.68 -1.80 -14.38
CA MET A 100 11.81 -0.59 -15.18
C MET A 100 13.06 -0.74 -16.06
N LYS A 101 12.84 -0.84 -17.37
CA LYS A 101 13.90 -0.85 -18.36
C LYS A 101 13.99 0.52 -19.00
N ASP A 102 15.21 0.90 -19.37
CA ASP A 102 15.40 2.06 -20.23
C ASP A 102 14.74 1.77 -21.59
N PRO A 103 13.72 2.55 -22.00
CA PRO A 103 13.08 2.36 -23.30
C PRO A 103 14.02 2.63 -24.48
N TYR A 104 15.18 3.23 -24.25
CA TYR A 104 16.20 3.53 -25.26
C TYR A 104 17.40 2.57 -25.24
N ALA A 105 17.43 1.60 -24.32
CA ALA A 105 18.48 0.59 -24.31
C ALA A 105 18.37 -0.30 -25.57
N SER A 106 19.47 -0.42 -26.32
CA SER A 106 19.54 -1.31 -27.48
C SER A 106 19.32 -2.75 -27.03
N THR A 107 18.39 -3.44 -27.70
CA THR A 107 17.97 -4.82 -27.41
C THR A 107 18.97 -5.85 -27.92
#